data_AF-A0A9X0CTB1-F1
#
_entry.id   AF-A0A9X0CTB1-F1
#
_cell.length_a   1.000
_cell.length_b   1.000
_cell.length_c   1.000
_cell.angle_alpha   90.00
_cell.angle_beta   90.00
_cell.angle_gamma   90.00
#
_symmetry.space_group_name_H-M   'P 1'
#
loop_
_entity.id
_entity.type
_entity.pdbx_description
1 polymer ?
#
loop_
_entity_poly.entity_id
_entity_poly.type
_entity_poly.pdbx_seq_one_letter_code
_entity_poly.pdbx_strand_id
1 'polypeptide(L)'
;MEIESSLDFGKHVLERNNLPEILNVEEVLEQRFQELLEPSEFSMKLNYSEVKYVPNDLSSLKDPPGKLFTTNTEPSLSLAEGMGLTEGIQGEECTFTVITMDSQSKKTYSEIDRVDVDIRSLQTGKATKANITDTGDGCFVAIQIPSYLDRVKSQ
;
A
#
# COMPACT_ATOMS: atom_id res chain seq x y z
N MET A 1 -17.97 17.81 -31.22
CA MET A 1 -16.86 18.72 -30.82
C MET A 1 -15.52 18.23 -31.36
N GLU A 2 -15.18 16.94 -31.25
CA GLU A 2 -13.88 16.42 -31.74
C GLU A 2 -13.73 16.47 -33.29
N ILE A 3 -14.79 16.15 -34.05
CA ILE A 3 -14.74 16.16 -35.53
C ILE A 3 -14.50 17.57 -36.10
N GLU A 4 -15.08 18.59 -35.48
CA GLU A 4 -14.88 19.99 -35.89
C GLU A 4 -13.44 20.44 -35.63
N SER A 5 -12.83 20.01 -34.52
CA SER A 5 -11.42 20.33 -34.23
C SER A 5 -10.42 19.65 -35.16
N SER A 6 -10.69 18.41 -35.60
CA SER A 6 -9.82 17.71 -36.56
C SER A 6 -9.91 18.32 -37.96
N LEU A 7 -11.10 18.78 -38.36
CA LEU A 7 -11.30 19.45 -39.64
C LEU A 7 -10.55 20.79 -39.71
N ASP A 8 -10.60 21.57 -38.63
CA ASP A 8 -9.92 22.87 -38.54
C ASP A 8 -8.39 22.71 -38.54
N PHE A 9 -7.88 21.68 -37.85
CA PHE A 9 -6.45 21.31 -37.91
C PHE A 9 -6.01 20.96 -39.34
N GLY A 10 -6.75 20.09 -40.04
CA GLY A 10 -6.43 19.72 -41.42
C GLY A 10 -6.43 20.92 -42.36
N LYS A 11 -7.38 21.85 -42.18
CA LYS A 11 -7.45 23.09 -42.94
C LYS A 11 -6.23 23.98 -42.70
N HIS A 12 -5.81 24.15 -41.44
CA HIS A 12 -4.62 24.94 -41.11
C HIS A 12 -3.31 24.34 -41.65
N VAL A 13 -3.18 23.02 -41.67
CA VAL A 13 -2.03 22.35 -42.28
C VAL A 13 -1.98 22.62 -43.79
N LEU A 14 -3.12 22.56 -44.48
CA LEU A 14 -3.21 22.83 -45.91
C LEU A 14 -2.98 24.32 -46.26
N GLU A 15 -3.50 25.25 -45.45
CA GLU A 15 -3.33 26.71 -45.66
C GLU A 15 -1.87 27.17 -45.64
N ARG A 16 -1.01 26.46 -44.90
CA ARG A 16 0.44 26.74 -44.82
C ARG A 16 1.20 26.37 -46.09
N ASN A 17 0.59 25.59 -47.00
CA ASN A 17 1.17 25.17 -48.29
C ASN A 17 2.58 24.58 -48.18
N ASN A 18 2.87 23.89 -47.08
CA ASN A 18 4.17 23.30 -46.79
C ASN A 18 4.16 21.82 -47.19
N LEU A 19 4.57 21.52 -48.43
CA LEU A 19 4.51 20.17 -49.01
C LEU A 19 5.16 19.08 -48.13
N PRO A 20 6.35 19.29 -47.55
CA PRO A 20 6.93 18.33 -46.60
C PRO A 20 6.05 18.06 -45.36
N GLU A 21 5.44 19.10 -44.78
CA GLU A 21 4.54 18.95 -43.63
C GLU A 21 3.28 18.19 -44.02
N ILE A 22 2.68 18.53 -45.17
CA ILE A 22 1.45 17.89 -45.68
C ILE A 22 1.68 16.41 -45.98
N LEU A 23 2.81 16.04 -46.58
CA LEU A 23 3.13 14.66 -46.95
C LEU A 23 3.57 13.82 -45.74
N ASN A 24 4.09 14.45 -44.68
CA ASN A 24 4.60 13.76 -43.50
C ASN A 24 3.68 13.86 -42.27
N VAL A 25 2.42 14.32 -42.43
CA VAL A 25 1.46 14.43 -41.31
C VAL A 25 1.29 13.11 -40.57
N GLU A 26 1.24 11.98 -41.30
CA GLU A 26 1.08 10.65 -40.69
C GLU A 26 2.29 10.29 -39.83
N GLU A 27 3.50 10.44 -40.37
CA GLU A 27 4.76 10.18 -39.66
C GLU A 27 4.93 11.09 -38.42
N VAL A 28 4.57 12.37 -38.56
CA VAL A 28 4.61 13.33 -37.45
C VAL A 28 3.59 12.95 -36.37
N LEU A 29 2.38 12.54 -36.72
CA LEU A 29 1.39 12.11 -35.74
C LEU A 29 1.80 10.81 -35.06
N GLU A 30 2.31 9.84 -35.81
CA GLU A 30 2.80 8.57 -35.28
C GLU A 30 3.94 8.80 -34.28
N GLN A 31 4.92 9.64 -34.61
CA GLN A 31 5.98 10.02 -33.68
C GLN A 31 5.42 10.65 -32.40
N ARG A 32 4.45 11.56 -32.52
CA ARG A 32 3.84 12.22 -31.35
C ARG A 32 3.01 11.27 -30.50
N PHE A 33 2.36 10.28 -31.11
CA PHE A 33 1.70 9.21 -30.36
C PHE A 33 2.70 8.34 -29.62
N GLN A 34 3.84 7.98 -30.23
CA GLN A 34 4.91 7.26 -29.52
C GLN A 34 5.43 8.09 -28.34
N GLU A 35 5.70 9.39 -28.54
CA GLU A 35 6.12 10.31 -27.47
C GLU A 35 5.07 10.44 -26.33
N LEU A 36 3.77 10.30 -26.62
CA LEU A 36 2.70 10.31 -25.62
C LEU A 36 2.49 8.94 -24.94
N LEU A 37 2.84 7.86 -25.63
CA LEU A 37 2.78 6.48 -25.12
C LEU A 37 4.00 6.15 -24.26
N GLU A 38 5.11 6.89 -24.42
CA GLU A 38 6.23 6.84 -23.50
C GLU A 38 5.70 7.02 -22.07
N PRO A 39 5.84 6.01 -21.20
CA PRO A 39 5.39 6.11 -19.83
C PRO A 39 6.04 7.33 -19.21
N SER A 40 5.22 8.27 -18.75
CA SER A 40 5.74 9.36 -17.94
C SER A 40 6.44 8.73 -16.73
N GLU A 41 7.76 8.92 -16.58
CA GLU A 41 8.51 8.56 -15.37
C GLU A 41 8.06 9.37 -14.13
N PHE A 42 6.91 10.03 -14.23
CA PHE A 42 6.20 10.65 -13.14
C PHE A 42 5.63 9.57 -12.21
N SER A 43 6.53 8.93 -11.46
CA SER A 43 6.19 8.14 -10.29
C SER A 43 5.75 9.10 -9.19
N MET A 44 4.50 9.58 -9.27
CA MET A 44 3.89 10.26 -8.14
C MET A 44 3.71 9.20 -7.05
N LYS A 45 4.68 9.10 -6.12
CA LYS A 45 4.53 8.31 -4.92
C LYS A 45 3.46 9.02 -4.08
N LEU A 46 2.20 8.69 -4.34
CA LEU A 46 1.07 9.22 -3.60
C LEU A 46 1.22 8.76 -2.16
N ASN A 47 1.69 9.66 -1.31
CA ASN A 47 1.79 9.41 0.12
C ASN A 47 0.39 9.55 0.72
N TYR A 48 -0.39 8.48 0.60
CA TYR A 48 -1.61 8.31 1.36
C TYR A 48 -1.22 7.93 2.79
N SER A 49 -0.74 8.90 3.57
CA SER A 49 -0.55 8.67 4.99
C SER A 49 -1.92 8.35 5.59
N GLU A 50 -2.06 7.19 6.22
CA GLU A 50 -3.31 6.83 6.87
C GLU A 50 -3.52 7.76 8.07
N VAL A 51 -4.70 8.38 8.13
CA VAL A 51 -5.03 9.42 9.12
C VAL A 51 -6.25 9.02 9.92
N LYS A 52 -6.18 9.17 11.24
CA LYS A 52 -7.31 8.93 12.15
C LYS A 52 -7.55 10.13 13.04
N TYR A 53 -8.80 10.60 13.08
CA TYR A 53 -9.24 11.62 14.02
C TYR A 53 -9.77 10.96 15.30
N VAL A 54 -9.32 11.46 16.45
CA VAL A 54 -9.81 11.07 17.77
C VAL A 54 -10.37 12.31 18.47
N PRO A 55 -11.68 12.35 18.78
CA PRO A 55 -12.27 13.48 19.49
C PRO A 55 -11.75 13.56 20.93
N ASN A 56 -11.58 14.77 21.44
CA ASN A 56 -11.30 15.00 22.85
C ASN A 56 -12.61 15.11 23.64
N ASP A 57 -12.53 15.00 24.97
CA ASP A 57 -13.66 15.33 25.82
C ASP A 57 -13.96 16.83 25.75
N LEU A 58 -15.15 17.17 25.27
CA LEU A 58 -15.61 18.55 25.11
C LEU A 58 -16.26 19.11 26.38
N SER A 59 -16.21 18.39 27.51
CA SER A 59 -16.66 18.89 28.82
C SER A 59 -15.93 20.18 29.23
N SER A 60 -14.72 20.38 28.69
CA SER A 60 -13.88 21.56 28.81
C SER A 60 -13.82 22.29 27.45
N LEU A 61 -14.36 23.52 27.39
CA LEU A 61 -14.26 24.40 26.20
C LEU A 61 -12.83 24.91 25.92
N LYS A 62 -11.85 24.52 26.74
CA LYS A 62 -10.45 24.94 26.59
C LYS A 62 -9.64 23.98 25.73
N ASP A 63 -10.10 22.75 25.57
CA ASP A 63 -9.40 21.74 24.81
C ASP A 63 -9.76 21.82 23.32
N PRO A 64 -8.80 21.54 22.41
CA PRO A 64 -9.10 21.43 20.99
C PRO A 64 -10.11 20.28 20.76
N PRO A 65 -10.90 20.32 19.68
CA PRO A 65 -12.00 19.38 19.47
C PRO A 65 -11.55 17.92 19.36
N GLY A 66 -10.29 17.68 19.00
CA GLY A 66 -9.69 16.36 18.95
C GLY A 66 -8.24 16.43 18.46
N LYS A 67 -7.68 15.26 18.23
CA LYS A 67 -6.33 15.07 17.72
C LYS A 67 -6.35 14.24 16.45
N LEU A 68 -5.54 14.65 15.49
CA LEU A 68 -5.27 13.90 14.27
C LEU A 68 -4.03 13.05 14.50
N PHE A 69 -4.12 11.77 14.18
CA PHE A 69 -3.02 10.83 14.22
C PHE A 69 -2.71 10.38 12.80
N THR A 70 -1.42 10.22 12.53
CA THR A 70 -0.91 9.73 11.24
C THR A 70 0.04 8.58 11.51
N THR A 71 0.08 7.60 10.61
CA THR A 71 1.08 6.54 10.65
C THR A 71 2.18 6.80 9.62
N ASN A 72 3.41 6.48 10.01
CA ASN A 72 4.53 6.38 9.08
C ASN A 72 4.83 4.93 8.70
N THR A 73 4.04 3.98 9.21
CA THR A 73 4.20 2.57 8.94
C THR A 73 3.91 2.30 7.47
N GLU A 74 4.84 1.60 6.83
CA GLU A 74 4.70 1.03 5.51
C GLU A 74 4.44 -0.47 5.68
N PRO A 75 3.17 -0.92 5.60
CA PRO A 75 2.81 -2.31 5.90
C PRO A 75 3.57 -3.32 5.02
N SER A 76 3.86 -2.94 3.77
CA SER A 76 4.57 -3.78 2.81
C SER A 76 6.05 -4.02 3.16
N LEU A 77 6.66 -3.14 3.97
CA LEU A 77 8.04 -3.26 4.44
C LEU A 77 8.15 -3.83 5.85
N SER A 78 7.01 -4.03 6.52
CA SER A 78 6.96 -4.60 7.86
C SER A 78 7.32 -6.09 7.84
N LEU A 79 7.84 -6.59 8.95
CA LEU A 79 8.49 -7.89 9.03
C LEU A 79 7.82 -8.74 10.10
N ALA A 80 7.97 -10.06 10.01
CA ALA A 80 7.61 -10.98 11.08
C ALA A 80 8.78 -11.92 11.36
N GLU A 81 9.08 -12.15 12.64
CA GLU A 81 10.15 -13.05 13.07
C GLU A 81 9.74 -13.87 14.29
N GLY A 82 10.37 -15.03 14.48
CA GLY A 82 10.16 -15.88 15.64
C GLY A 82 9.82 -17.33 15.28
N MET A 83 10.06 -18.22 16.24
CA MET A 83 9.91 -19.67 16.05
C MET A 83 8.48 -20.08 15.68
N GLY A 84 7.46 -19.36 16.17
CA GLY A 84 6.06 -19.64 15.85
C GLY A 84 5.68 -19.49 14.37
N LEU A 85 6.56 -18.90 13.54
CA LEU A 85 6.39 -18.84 12.08
C LEU A 85 6.90 -20.09 11.36
N THR A 86 7.78 -20.88 11.98
CA THR A 86 8.44 -22.02 11.34
C THR A 86 8.05 -23.35 11.99
N GLU A 87 7.90 -23.35 13.32
CA GLU A 87 7.68 -24.55 14.11
C GLU A 87 6.61 -24.29 15.18
N GLY A 88 5.87 -25.35 15.51
CA GLY A 88 4.86 -25.31 16.55
C GLY A 88 4.53 -26.73 16.99
N ILE A 89 4.29 -26.90 18.28
CA ILE A 89 3.86 -28.17 18.87
C ILE A 89 2.35 -28.11 19.07
N GLN A 90 1.65 -29.15 18.65
CA GLN A 90 0.20 -29.21 18.79
C GLN A 90 -0.18 -29.09 20.27
N GLY A 91 -1.09 -28.17 20.59
CA GLY A 91 -1.55 -27.92 21.94
C GLY A 91 -0.59 -27.12 22.83
N GLU A 92 0.58 -26.71 22.31
CA GLU A 92 1.49 -25.81 23.02
C GLU A 92 1.43 -24.40 22.44
N GLU A 93 1.67 -23.40 23.29
CA GLU A 93 1.77 -22.01 22.84
C GLU A 93 3.04 -21.81 22.02
N CYS A 94 2.89 -21.21 20.86
CA CYS A 94 4.00 -20.68 20.08
C CYS A 94 3.80 -19.17 19.85
N THR A 95 4.92 -18.46 19.70
CA THR A 95 4.92 -17.02 19.54
C THR A 95 5.79 -16.57 18.39
N PHE A 96 5.40 -15.46 17.79
CA PHE A 96 6.22 -14.70 16.87
C PHE A 96 5.90 -13.21 17.01
N THR A 97 6.76 -12.37 16.47
CA THR A 97 6.67 -10.92 16.59
C THR A 97 6.51 -10.33 15.21
N VAL A 98 5.52 -9.44 15.03
CA VAL A 98 5.41 -8.56 13.88
C VAL A 98 6.08 -7.23 14.22
N ILE A 99 6.93 -6.73 13.35
CA ILE A 99 7.71 -5.50 13.52
C ILE A 99 7.26 -4.52 12.45
N THR A 100 6.69 -3.39 12.87
CA THR A 100 6.25 -2.32 11.96
C THR A 100 7.43 -1.48 11.50
N MET A 101 7.51 -1.25 10.20
CA MET A 101 8.63 -0.56 9.54
C MET A 101 8.13 0.65 8.77
N ASP A 102 8.93 1.72 8.72
CA ASP A 102 8.64 2.89 7.90
C ASP A 102 9.13 2.71 6.45
N SER A 103 8.88 3.71 5.61
CA SER A 103 9.32 3.71 4.21
C SER A 103 10.85 3.70 4.00
N GLN A 104 11.63 3.89 5.07
CA GLN A 104 13.10 3.82 5.07
C GLN A 104 13.60 2.49 5.66
N SER A 105 12.71 1.51 5.86
CA SER A 105 12.99 0.23 6.49
C SER A 105 13.57 0.38 7.90
N LYS A 106 13.09 1.37 8.65
CA LYS A 106 13.41 1.55 10.07
C LYS A 106 12.20 1.18 10.91
N LYS A 107 12.44 0.50 12.04
CA LYS A 107 11.38 0.20 13.02
C LYS A 107 10.66 1.48 13.44
N THR A 108 9.34 1.45 13.38
CA THR A 108 8.46 2.58 13.70
C THR A 108 7.26 2.09 14.50
N TYR A 109 6.60 3.01 15.21
CA TYR A 109 5.40 2.75 15.97
C TYR A 109 4.43 3.92 15.82
N SER A 110 3.16 3.60 15.58
CA SER A 110 2.08 4.59 15.61
C SER A 110 0.91 4.04 16.43
N GLU A 111 0.34 4.84 17.33
CA GLU A 111 -0.79 4.46 18.21
C GLU A 111 -2.07 4.03 17.46
N ILE A 112 -2.13 4.31 16.16
CA ILE A 112 -3.27 3.96 15.31
C ILE A 112 -3.05 2.68 14.51
N ASP A 113 -1.83 2.15 14.52
CA ASP A 113 -1.48 0.93 13.81
C ASP A 113 -2.29 -0.23 14.40
N ARG A 114 -2.78 -1.09 13.52
CA ARG A 114 -3.52 -2.29 13.90
C ARG A 114 -2.92 -3.47 13.14
N VAL A 115 -2.49 -4.47 13.89
CA VAL A 115 -1.98 -5.73 13.35
C VAL A 115 -2.99 -6.83 13.63
N ASP A 116 -3.52 -7.41 12.55
CA ASP A 116 -4.35 -8.60 12.58
C ASP A 116 -3.55 -9.79 12.02
N VAL A 117 -3.68 -10.95 12.66
CA VAL A 117 -3.04 -12.19 12.20
C VAL A 117 -4.10 -13.27 12.01
N ASP A 118 -4.25 -13.70 10.77
CA ASP A 118 -5.06 -14.85 10.38
C ASP A 118 -4.16 -16.04 10.03
N ILE A 119 -4.30 -17.13 10.78
CA ILE A 119 -3.54 -18.36 10.56
C ILE A 119 -4.48 -19.39 9.91
N ARG A 120 -4.12 -19.88 8.73
CA ARG A 120 -4.92 -20.85 7.99
C ARG A 120 -4.21 -22.20 7.91
N SER A 121 -4.86 -23.25 8.42
CA SER A 121 -4.37 -24.61 8.26
C SER A 121 -4.43 -25.00 6.78
N LEU A 122 -3.32 -25.50 6.24
CA LEU A 122 -3.27 -25.99 4.86
C LEU A 122 -3.98 -27.34 4.71
N GLN A 123 -4.10 -28.11 5.79
CA GLN A 123 -4.75 -29.43 5.76
C GLN A 123 -6.28 -29.31 5.81
N THR A 124 -6.79 -28.45 6.70
CA THR A 124 -8.23 -28.33 6.97
C THR A 124 -8.87 -27.10 6.34
N GLY A 125 -8.07 -26.12 5.88
CA GLY A 125 -8.54 -24.82 5.42
C GLY A 125 -9.10 -23.92 6.53
N LYS A 126 -9.14 -24.40 7.78
CA LYS A 126 -9.72 -23.68 8.91
C LYS A 126 -8.82 -22.50 9.30
N ALA A 127 -9.42 -21.32 9.40
CA ALA A 127 -8.77 -20.12 9.92
C ALA A 127 -8.87 -20.08 11.45
N THR A 128 -7.78 -19.70 12.09
CA THR A 128 -7.69 -19.42 13.52
C THR A 128 -7.05 -18.05 13.71
N LYS A 129 -7.55 -17.29 14.66
CA LYS A 129 -6.99 -15.99 15.02
C LYS A 129 -5.93 -16.15 16.09
N ALA A 130 -4.80 -15.47 15.92
CA ALA A 130 -3.81 -15.32 16.98
C ALA A 130 -4.25 -14.23 17.96
N ASN A 131 -3.81 -14.35 19.22
CA ASN A 131 -3.92 -13.27 20.18
C ASN A 131 -2.74 -12.30 19.99
N ILE A 132 -3.03 -11.02 19.78
CA ILE A 132 -2.02 -10.00 19.50
C ILE A 132 -1.88 -9.08 20.70
N THR A 133 -0.64 -8.89 21.15
CA THR A 133 -0.26 -7.92 22.18
C THR A 133 0.63 -6.85 21.55
N ASP A 134 0.17 -5.60 21.56
CA ASP A 134 0.97 -4.43 21.20
C ASP A 134 1.93 -4.07 22.35
N THR A 135 3.22 -4.00 22.07
CA THR A 135 4.26 -3.67 23.06
C THR A 135 4.56 -2.17 23.14
N GLY A 136 3.96 -1.33 22.29
CA GLY A 136 4.11 0.12 22.30
C GLY A 136 5.45 0.62 21.76
N ASP A 137 6.24 -0.24 21.15
CA ASP A 137 7.58 0.06 20.63
C ASP A 137 7.74 -0.28 19.14
N GLY A 138 6.63 -0.60 18.46
CA GLY A 138 6.60 -1.03 17.06
C GLY A 138 6.72 -2.53 16.88
N CYS A 139 6.63 -3.30 17.97
CA CYS A 139 6.46 -4.74 17.94
C CYS A 139 5.03 -5.13 18.35
N PHE A 140 4.54 -6.21 17.74
CA PHE A 140 3.27 -6.84 18.06
C PHE A 140 3.52 -8.33 18.26
N VAL A 141 3.36 -8.82 19.48
CA VAL A 141 3.58 -10.23 19.82
C VAL A 141 2.31 -11.01 19.52
N ALA A 142 2.41 -11.95 18.60
CA ALA A 142 1.35 -12.88 18.25
C ALA A 142 1.53 -14.21 18.99
N ILE A 143 0.48 -14.64 19.68
CA ILE A 143 0.42 -15.90 20.42
C ILE A 143 -0.63 -16.79 19.77
N GLN A 144 -0.26 -18.03 19.45
CA GLN A 144 -1.14 -19.03 18.87
C GLN A 144 -0.95 -20.38 19.59
N ILE A 145 -2.04 -21.15 19.68
CA ILE A 145 -1.99 -22.56 20.07
C ILE A 145 -2.40 -23.39 18.84
N PRO A 146 -1.46 -24.11 18.20
CA PRO A 146 -1.79 -24.94 17.04
C PRO A 146 -2.74 -26.07 17.42
N SER A 147 -3.91 -26.13 16.75
CA SER A 147 -4.90 -27.19 16.97
C SER A 147 -4.64 -28.46 16.16
N TYR A 148 -3.80 -28.37 15.12
CA TYR A 148 -3.41 -29.48 14.24
C TYR A 148 -1.89 -29.45 14.00
N LEU A 149 -1.31 -30.58 13.60
CA LEU A 149 0.07 -30.69 13.12
C LEU A 149 0.23 -29.93 11.78
N ASP A 150 0.15 -28.60 11.82
CA ASP A 150 0.42 -27.76 10.68
C ASP A 150 1.94 -27.61 10.57
N ARG A 151 2.55 -28.39 9.66
CA ARG A 151 3.91 -28.11 9.20
C ARG A 151 3.90 -26.79 8.45
N VAL A 152 4.37 -25.72 9.09
CA VAL A 152 4.65 -24.47 8.37
C VAL A 152 5.96 -24.69 7.60
N LYS A 153 5.91 -24.69 6.27
CA LYS A 153 7.11 -24.65 5.43
C LYS A 153 7.32 -23.20 4.99
N SER A 154 8.48 -22.63 5.30
CA SER A 154 8.92 -21.37 4.70
C SER A 154 9.18 -21.57 3.20
N GLN A 155 8.76 -20.60 2.39
CA GLN A 155 9.25 -20.41 1.01
C GLN A 155 10.47 -19.50 1.02
#